data_AF-A0A0M3TLS0-F1
#
_entry.id   AF-A0A0M3TLS0-F1
#
_cell.length_a   1.000
_cell.length_b   1.000
_cell.length_c   1.000
_cell.angle_alpha   90.00
_cell.angle_beta   90.00
_cell.angle_gamma   90.00
#
_symmetry.space_group_name_H-M   'P 1'
#
loop_
_entity.id
_entity.type
_entity.pdbx_description
1 polymer ?
#
loop_
_entity_poly.entity_id
_entity_poly.type
_entity_poly.pdbx_seq_one_letter_code
_entity_poly.pdbx_strand_id
1 'polypeptide(L)'
;MADSERFPVRINKFNIWHFYLWLRALPGSGREVFLLSFAVLDILLLLIYNSYKEILPKELYVYVIGFDFFVLTIWILELVSKFRKSKDPSSYFSMNWYEIIGVVPFYFLRPFLILRGIKLLIAFYKLGQSGQNLSDIVTREITFRFRDVIVDTIADAVFLHSLERVEEVMIRLDYNGLAKKAFELHQDRFHAKVNESLQSKFLLGELSKIPFMGEISKRLGEDISSMITEILENEVTGEIMKQVTEGILKEMANHVKKLPIERITKPLETEPSEE
;
A
#
# COMPACT_ATOMS: atom_id res chain seq x y z
N MET A 1 20.27 7.52 27.67
CA MET A 1 19.04 6.97 28.28
C MET A 1 17.93 7.95 27.99
N ALA A 2 16.78 7.44 27.50
CA ALA A 2 15.56 8.16 27.07
C ALA A 2 15.72 8.96 25.76
N ASP A 3 14.84 8.90 24.76
CA ASP A 3 13.59 8.17 24.58
C ASP A 3 13.40 8.04 23.06
N SER A 4 13.35 6.82 22.52
CA SER A 4 13.07 6.61 21.09
C SER A 4 11.56 6.54 20.89
N GLU A 5 10.96 7.68 20.56
CA GLU A 5 9.56 7.76 20.15
C GLU A 5 9.34 6.92 18.88
N ARG A 6 8.97 5.65 19.10
CA ARG A 6 8.46 4.77 18.05
C ARG A 6 7.08 5.26 17.65
N PHE A 7 7.03 6.06 16.59
CA PHE A 7 5.78 6.38 15.90
C PHE A 7 5.10 5.08 15.45
N PRO A 8 3.84 4.82 15.85
CA PRO A 8 3.16 3.60 15.47
C PRO A 8 2.86 3.67 13.97
N VAL A 9 3.56 2.86 13.19
CA VAL A 9 3.17 2.53 11.82
C VAL A 9 1.75 2.00 11.88
N ARG A 10 0.80 2.79 11.39
CA ARG A 10 -0.61 2.43 11.35
C ARG A 10 -0.78 1.35 10.29
N ILE A 11 -0.56 0.11 10.68
CA ILE A 11 -0.84 -1.08 9.88
C ILE A 11 -2.33 -1.00 9.53
N ASN A 12 -2.62 -0.73 8.26
CA ASN A 12 -3.98 -0.74 7.75
C ASN A 12 -4.57 -2.12 8.07
N LYS A 13 -5.61 -2.16 8.92
CA LYS A 13 -6.27 -3.41 9.30
C LYS A 13 -6.74 -4.06 8.01
N PHE A 14 -6.07 -5.14 7.61
CA PHE A 14 -6.52 -5.99 6.51
C PHE A 14 -7.97 -6.39 6.83
N ASN A 15 -8.91 -5.79 6.12
CA ASN A 15 -10.32 -5.86 6.48
C ASN A 15 -10.80 -7.26 6.06
N ILE A 16 -10.90 -8.17 7.04
CA ILE A 16 -11.38 -9.57 6.91
C ILE A 16 -12.72 -9.64 6.16
N TRP A 17 -13.45 -8.53 6.12
CA TRP A 17 -14.66 -8.33 5.34
C TRP A 17 -14.49 -8.52 3.82
N HIS A 18 -13.33 -8.16 3.25
CA HIS A 18 -13.07 -8.34 1.81
C HIS A 18 -12.90 -9.81 1.42
N PHE A 19 -12.36 -10.66 2.31
CA PHE A 19 -12.34 -12.10 2.10
C PHE A 19 -13.75 -12.70 2.09
N TYR A 20 -14.64 -12.18 2.94
CA TYR A 20 -16.04 -12.59 3.00
C TYR A 20 -16.84 -12.20 1.75
N LEU A 21 -16.54 -11.04 1.17
CA LEU A 21 -17.13 -10.60 -0.10
C LEU A 21 -16.68 -11.46 -1.28
N TRP A 22 -15.41 -11.87 -1.31
CA TRP A 22 -14.89 -12.80 -2.31
C TRP A 22 -15.54 -14.19 -2.20
N LEU A 23 -15.73 -14.69 -0.97
CA LEU A 23 -16.47 -15.95 -0.73
C LEU A 23 -17.92 -15.91 -1.23
N ARG A 24 -18.52 -14.72 -1.31
CA ARG A 24 -19.90 -14.50 -1.76
C ARG A 24 -20.05 -14.49 -3.28
N ALA A 25 -18.96 -14.26 -4.01
CA ALA A 25 -18.90 -14.30 -5.46
C ALA A 25 -18.69 -15.73 -6.01
N LEU A 26 -18.41 -16.70 -5.12
CA LEU A 26 -18.27 -18.10 -5.52
C LEU A 26 -19.63 -18.71 -5.87
N PRO A 27 -19.69 -19.58 -6.89
CA PRO A 27 -20.93 -20.23 -7.28
C PRO A 27 -21.22 -21.33 -6.25
N GLY A 28 -22.09 -20.99 -5.30
CA GLY A 28 -22.46 -21.80 -4.14
C GLY A 28 -22.38 -20.96 -2.87
N SER A 29 -23.40 -21.02 -2.04
CA SER A 29 -23.40 -20.26 -0.76
C SER A 29 -22.23 -20.77 0.10
N GLY A 30 -21.50 -19.91 0.83
CA GLY A 30 -20.42 -20.34 1.73
C GLY A 30 -20.84 -21.45 2.72
N ARG A 31 -22.15 -21.55 3.01
CA ARG A 31 -22.77 -22.66 3.74
C ARG A 31 -22.56 -24.03 3.08
N GLU A 32 -22.61 -24.10 1.75
CA GLU A 32 -22.49 -25.35 0.99
C GLU A 32 -21.07 -25.92 1.06
N VAL A 33 -20.06 -25.04 0.95
CA VAL A 33 -18.65 -25.41 1.12
C VAL A 33 -18.40 -25.90 2.54
N PHE A 34 -18.97 -25.23 3.54
CA PHE A 34 -18.86 -25.63 4.94
C PHE A 34 -19.48 -27.02 5.19
N LEU A 35 -20.71 -27.25 4.72
CA LEU A 35 -21.39 -28.55 4.85
C LEU A 35 -20.64 -29.69 4.15
N LEU A 36 -20.06 -29.41 2.97
CA LEU A 36 -19.22 -30.36 2.25
C LEU A 36 -17.94 -30.69 3.02
N SER A 37 -17.29 -29.69 3.65
CA SER A 37 -16.11 -29.93 4.47
C SER A 37 -16.42 -30.84 5.66
N PHE A 38 -17.56 -30.67 6.31
CA PHE A 38 -18.02 -31.58 7.38
C PHE A 38 -18.28 -32.99 6.87
N ALA A 39 -18.89 -33.14 5.68
CA ALA A 39 -19.13 -34.46 5.09
C ALA A 39 -17.80 -35.18 4.73
N VAL A 40 -16.82 -34.45 4.19
CA VAL A 40 -15.49 -35.01 3.90
C VAL A 40 -14.79 -35.43 5.19
N LEU A 41 -14.84 -34.60 6.24
CA LEU A 41 -14.25 -34.91 7.53
C LEU A 41 -14.90 -36.14 8.15
N ASP A 42 -16.23 -36.23 8.14
CA ASP A 42 -16.99 -37.39 8.62
C ASP A 42 -16.58 -38.70 7.92
N ILE A 43 -16.53 -38.69 6.59
CA ILE A 43 -16.12 -39.84 5.79
C ILE A 43 -14.68 -40.24 6.10
N LEU A 44 -13.79 -39.27 6.26
CA LEU A 44 -12.40 -39.50 6.63
C LEU A 44 -12.32 -40.14 8.03
N LEU A 45 -13.08 -39.62 8.99
CA LEU A 45 -13.14 -40.13 10.36
C LEU A 45 -13.63 -41.59 10.39
N LEU A 46 -14.69 -41.90 9.64
CA LEU A 46 -15.22 -43.25 9.47
C LEU A 46 -14.22 -44.18 8.79
N LEU A 47 -13.53 -43.70 7.76
CA LEU A 47 -12.52 -44.48 7.03
C LEU A 47 -11.32 -44.81 7.91
N ILE A 48 -10.80 -43.83 8.66
CA ILE A 48 -9.71 -44.03 9.62
C ILE A 48 -10.14 -45.01 10.70
N TYR A 49 -11.31 -44.81 11.31
CA TYR A 49 -11.78 -45.72 12.36
C TYR A 49 -11.93 -47.14 11.84
N ASN A 50 -12.54 -47.33 10.67
CA ASN A 50 -12.73 -48.66 10.09
C ASN A 50 -11.40 -49.32 9.69
N SER A 51 -10.44 -48.54 9.19
CA SER A 51 -9.12 -49.05 8.78
C SER A 51 -8.21 -49.41 9.95
N TYR A 52 -8.34 -48.73 11.09
CA TYR A 52 -7.49 -48.91 12.27
C TYR A 52 -8.26 -49.45 13.49
N LYS A 53 -9.39 -50.12 13.25
CA LYS A 53 -10.30 -50.63 14.29
C LYS A 53 -9.61 -51.54 15.31
N GLU A 54 -8.56 -52.23 14.90
CA GLU A 54 -7.77 -53.13 15.76
C GLU A 54 -6.79 -52.39 16.68
N ILE A 55 -6.37 -51.18 16.30
CA ILE A 55 -5.36 -50.38 17.00
C ILE A 55 -6.02 -49.30 17.87
N LEU A 56 -7.20 -48.80 17.48
CA LEU A 56 -7.86 -47.68 18.14
C LEU A 56 -8.72 -48.11 19.34
N PRO A 57 -8.76 -47.30 20.43
CA PRO A 57 -9.63 -47.53 21.57
C PRO A 57 -11.11 -47.64 21.18
N LYS A 58 -11.82 -48.58 21.80
CA LYS A 58 -13.27 -48.80 21.56
C LYS A 58 -14.12 -47.58 21.93
N GLU A 59 -13.64 -46.72 22.83
CA GLU A 59 -14.30 -45.47 23.22
C GLU A 59 -14.39 -44.47 22.07
N LEU A 60 -13.41 -44.47 21.15
CA LEU A 60 -13.43 -43.60 19.96
C LEU A 60 -14.59 -43.91 19.02
N TYR A 61 -15.10 -45.15 19.03
CA TYR A 61 -16.25 -45.54 18.22
C TYR A 61 -17.49 -44.69 18.53
N VAL A 62 -17.74 -44.42 19.81
CA VAL A 62 -18.91 -43.65 20.26
C VAL A 62 -18.81 -42.21 19.80
N TYR A 63 -17.62 -41.62 19.85
CA TYR A 63 -17.38 -40.26 19.36
C TYR A 63 -17.49 -40.16 17.84
N VAL A 64 -16.95 -41.14 17.11
CA VAL A 64 -17.01 -41.19 15.63
C VAL A 64 -18.45 -41.33 15.16
N ILE A 65 -19.23 -42.24 15.74
CA ILE A 65 -20.65 -42.41 15.40
C ILE A 65 -21.49 -41.22 15.87
N GLY A 66 -21.20 -40.66 17.05
CA GLY A 66 -21.87 -39.46 17.54
C GLY A 66 -21.67 -38.28 16.58
N PHE A 67 -20.46 -38.14 16.03
CA PHE A 67 -20.14 -37.14 15.02
C PHE A 67 -20.85 -37.43 13.68
N ASP A 68 -20.89 -38.67 13.21
CA ASP A 68 -21.64 -39.08 12.00
C ASP A 68 -23.13 -38.73 12.11
N PHE A 69 -23.77 -39.05 13.23
CA PHE A 69 -25.16 -38.68 13.47
C PHE A 69 -25.38 -37.17 13.51
N PHE A 70 -24.43 -36.42 14.05
CA PHE A 70 -24.49 -34.96 14.06
C PHE A 70 -24.43 -34.39 12.64
N VAL A 71 -23.46 -34.84 11.83
CA VAL A 71 -23.32 -34.41 10.44
C VAL A 71 -24.54 -34.80 9.62
N LEU A 72 -25.05 -36.03 9.80
CA LEU A 72 -26.28 -36.51 9.17
C LEU A 72 -27.47 -35.61 9.51
N THR A 73 -27.64 -35.25 10.79
CA THR A 73 -28.76 -34.40 11.24
C THR A 73 -28.72 -33.03 10.57
N ILE A 74 -27.54 -32.42 10.47
CA ILE A 74 -27.36 -31.14 9.79
C ILE A 74 -27.73 -31.26 8.30
N TRP A 75 -27.29 -32.35 7.64
CA TRP A 75 -27.61 -32.59 6.24
C TRP A 75 -29.10 -32.84 6.00
N ILE A 76 -29.79 -33.55 6.89
CA ILE A 76 -31.25 -33.69 6.86
C ILE A 76 -31.93 -32.32 6.94
N LEU A 77 -31.54 -31.50 7.92
CA LEU A 77 -32.15 -30.19 8.12
C LEU A 77 -31.97 -29.28 6.91
N GLU A 78 -30.78 -29.31 6.29
CA GLU A 78 -30.51 -28.57 5.05
C GLU A 78 -31.36 -29.11 3.88
N LEU A 79 -31.41 -30.43 3.69
CA LEU A 79 -32.20 -31.07 2.63
C LEU A 79 -33.69 -30.74 2.75
N VAL A 80 -34.25 -30.82 3.96
CA VAL A 80 -35.65 -30.45 4.25
C VAL A 80 -35.88 -28.95 4.03
N SER A 81 -34.95 -28.09 4.45
CA SER A 81 -35.04 -26.64 4.25
C SER A 81 -35.05 -26.28 2.76
N LYS A 82 -34.19 -26.91 1.97
CA LYS A 82 -34.14 -26.73 0.51
C LYS A 82 -35.37 -27.30 -0.18
N PHE A 83 -35.82 -28.48 0.24
CA PHE A 83 -37.04 -29.10 -0.27
C PHE A 83 -38.27 -28.20 -0.05
N ARG A 84 -38.42 -27.61 1.15
CA ARG A 84 -39.51 -26.68 1.47
C ARG A 84 -39.47 -25.37 0.68
N LYS A 85 -38.28 -24.92 0.28
CA LYS A 85 -38.09 -23.70 -0.51
C LYS A 85 -38.17 -23.94 -2.02
N SER A 86 -38.16 -25.20 -2.46
CA SER A 86 -38.25 -25.53 -3.87
C SER A 86 -39.66 -25.28 -4.38
N LYS A 87 -39.77 -24.60 -5.52
CA LYS A 87 -41.06 -24.39 -6.21
C LYS A 87 -41.57 -25.69 -6.85
N ASP A 88 -40.64 -26.58 -7.23
CA ASP A 88 -40.94 -27.87 -7.87
C ASP A 88 -40.24 -29.02 -7.13
N PRO A 89 -40.96 -29.80 -6.30
CA PRO A 89 -40.36 -30.86 -5.48
C PRO A 89 -39.87 -32.06 -6.30
N SER A 90 -40.54 -32.38 -7.42
CA SER A 90 -40.18 -33.51 -8.29
C SER A 90 -38.87 -33.25 -9.04
N SER A 91 -38.69 -32.05 -9.59
CA SER A 91 -37.44 -31.64 -10.25
C SER A 91 -36.27 -31.55 -9.27
N TYR A 92 -36.54 -31.12 -8.03
CA TYR A 92 -35.54 -31.09 -6.97
C TYR A 92 -35.03 -32.51 -6.63
N PHE A 93 -35.92 -33.49 -6.56
CA PHE A 93 -35.56 -34.88 -6.28
C PHE A 93 -34.70 -35.48 -7.40
N SER A 94 -35.08 -35.29 -8.67
CA SER A 94 -34.32 -35.83 -9.81
C SER A 94 -32.93 -35.19 -9.95
N MET A 95 -32.79 -33.91 -9.59
CA MET A 95 -31.50 -33.20 -9.67
C MET A 95 -30.57 -33.46 -8.46
N ASN A 96 -31.11 -33.89 -7.31
CA ASN A 96 -30.36 -34.05 -6.06
C ASN A 96 -30.54 -35.44 -5.42
N TRP A 97 -30.85 -36.46 -6.21
CA TRP A 97 -31.07 -37.85 -5.74
C TRP A 97 -29.91 -38.40 -4.90
N TYR A 98 -28.68 -37.99 -5.21
CA TYR A 98 -27.47 -38.39 -4.46
C TYR A 98 -27.45 -37.87 -3.02
N GLU A 99 -28.00 -36.68 -2.74
CA GLU A 99 -28.08 -36.15 -1.37
C GLU A 99 -29.02 -37.00 -0.51
N ILE A 100 -30.10 -37.48 -1.13
CA ILE A 100 -31.13 -38.28 -0.50
C ILE A 100 -30.57 -39.65 -0.13
N ILE A 101 -29.81 -40.26 -1.04
CA ILE A 101 -29.10 -41.51 -0.77
C ILE A 101 -28.05 -41.33 0.33
N GLY A 102 -27.29 -40.24 0.32
CA GLY A 102 -26.23 -40.00 1.30
C GLY A 102 -26.71 -39.73 2.73
N VAL A 103 -27.95 -39.27 2.88
CA VAL A 103 -28.62 -38.99 4.16
C VAL A 103 -29.17 -40.24 4.84
N VAL A 104 -29.35 -41.34 4.11
CA VAL A 104 -29.79 -42.61 4.71
C VAL A 104 -28.77 -43.05 5.77
N PRO A 105 -29.19 -43.60 6.93
CA PRO A 105 -28.29 -43.96 8.04
C PRO A 105 -27.48 -45.24 7.76
N PHE A 106 -26.76 -45.26 6.64
CA PHE A 106 -25.78 -46.28 6.27
C PHE A 106 -24.45 -45.63 5.89
N TYR A 107 -23.38 -46.04 6.57
CA TYR A 107 -22.04 -45.47 6.41
C TYR A 107 -21.49 -45.58 4.97
N PHE A 108 -21.80 -46.65 4.24
CA PHE A 108 -21.33 -46.83 2.86
C PHE A 108 -22.00 -45.88 1.84
N LEU A 109 -23.09 -45.21 2.23
CA LEU A 109 -23.79 -44.23 1.39
C LEU A 109 -23.25 -42.80 1.59
N ARG A 110 -22.44 -42.55 2.62
CA ARG A 110 -21.86 -41.23 2.90
C ARG A 110 -21.10 -40.61 1.72
N PRO A 111 -20.32 -41.36 0.92
CA PRO A 111 -19.63 -40.80 -0.25
C PRO A 111 -20.56 -40.11 -1.26
N PHE A 112 -21.85 -40.45 -1.33
CA PHE A 112 -22.81 -39.77 -2.20
C PHE A 112 -23.01 -38.30 -1.83
N LEU A 113 -22.80 -37.90 -0.58
CA LEU A 113 -22.85 -36.49 -0.16
C LEU A 113 -21.73 -35.65 -0.82
N ILE A 114 -20.58 -36.27 -1.11
CA ILE A 114 -19.46 -35.60 -1.79
C ILE A 114 -19.78 -35.32 -3.27
N LEU A 115 -20.71 -36.05 -3.90
CA LEU A 115 -21.10 -35.78 -5.30
C LEU A 115 -21.67 -34.37 -5.49
N ARG A 116 -22.22 -33.76 -4.43
CA ARG A 116 -22.57 -32.34 -4.43
C ARG A 116 -21.36 -31.44 -4.70
N GLY A 117 -20.17 -31.83 -4.22
CA GLY A 117 -18.90 -31.18 -4.50
C GLY A 117 -18.55 -31.17 -5.98
N ILE A 118 -18.90 -32.22 -6.73
CA ILE A 118 -18.70 -32.26 -8.20
C ILE A 118 -19.58 -31.22 -8.89
N LYS A 119 -20.84 -31.07 -8.48
CA LYS A 119 -21.74 -30.03 -8.98
C LYS A 119 -21.21 -28.62 -8.68
N LEU A 120 -20.66 -28.42 -7.47
CA LEU A 120 -19.99 -27.18 -7.10
C LEU A 120 -18.76 -26.93 -7.99
N LEU A 121 -17.93 -27.95 -8.24
CA LEU A 121 -16.78 -27.86 -9.13
C LEU A 121 -17.17 -27.50 -10.56
N ILE A 122 -18.23 -28.11 -11.11
CA ILE A 122 -18.77 -27.77 -12.44
C ILE A 122 -19.27 -26.32 -12.46
N ALA A 123 -19.95 -25.88 -11.41
CA ALA A 123 -20.40 -24.49 -11.29
C ALA A 123 -19.21 -23.51 -11.20
N PHE A 124 -18.15 -23.90 -10.50
CA PHE A 124 -16.89 -23.14 -10.40
C PHE A 124 -16.17 -23.05 -11.74
N TYR A 125 -16.07 -24.18 -12.45
CA TYR A 125 -15.49 -24.24 -13.80
C TYR A 125 -16.29 -23.38 -14.78
N LYS A 126 -17.63 -23.46 -14.75
CA LYS A 126 -18.51 -22.66 -15.59
C LYS A 126 -18.41 -21.15 -15.27
N LEU A 127 -18.25 -20.78 -14.00
CA LEU A 127 -18.01 -19.40 -13.61
C LEU A 127 -16.65 -18.89 -14.12
N GLY A 128 -15.59 -19.70 -14.00
CA GLY A 128 -14.27 -19.39 -14.53
C GLY A 128 -14.27 -19.21 -16.05
N GLN A 129 -15.01 -20.07 -16.76
CA GLN A 129 -15.16 -19.99 -18.22
C GLN A 129 -16.02 -18.81 -18.69
N SER A 130 -17.02 -18.39 -17.89
CA SER A 130 -17.77 -17.15 -18.10
C SER A 130 -16.96 -15.89 -17.78
N GLY A 131 -15.69 -16.04 -17.39
CA GLY A 131 -14.79 -15.01 -16.86
C GLY A 131 -14.22 -14.01 -17.86
N GLN A 132 -14.64 -13.99 -19.13
CA GLN A 132 -14.23 -12.94 -20.07
C GLN A 132 -14.61 -11.53 -19.55
N ASN A 133 -15.69 -11.40 -18.76
CA ASN A 133 -16.09 -10.12 -18.15
C ASN A 133 -15.61 -9.93 -16.70
N LEU A 134 -15.28 -11.02 -15.98
CA LEU A 134 -14.79 -10.93 -14.60
C LEU A 134 -13.30 -10.61 -14.55
N SER A 135 -12.52 -11.13 -15.50
CA SER A 135 -11.09 -10.80 -15.63
C SER A 135 -10.90 -9.30 -15.78
N ASP A 136 -11.69 -8.63 -16.63
CA ASP A 136 -11.53 -7.20 -16.90
C ASP A 136 -11.93 -6.33 -15.70
N ILE A 137 -12.96 -6.71 -14.95
CA ILE A 137 -13.42 -5.96 -13.76
C ILE A 137 -12.47 -6.19 -12.57
N VAL A 138 -12.07 -7.44 -12.34
CA VAL A 138 -11.19 -7.81 -11.23
C VAL A 138 -9.77 -7.31 -11.46
N THR A 139 -9.24 -7.43 -12.68
CA THR A 139 -7.91 -6.89 -13.03
C THR A 139 -7.91 -5.38 -12.93
N ARG A 140 -8.96 -4.69 -13.41
CA ARG A 140 -9.02 -3.23 -13.33
C ARG A 140 -9.06 -2.73 -11.89
N GLU A 141 -9.93 -3.27 -11.04
CA GLU A 141 -10.07 -2.79 -9.65
C GLU A 141 -8.89 -3.18 -8.75
N ILE A 142 -8.30 -4.37 -8.95
CA ILE A 142 -7.15 -4.85 -8.17
C ILE A 142 -5.88 -4.11 -8.60
N THR A 143 -5.62 -3.95 -9.91
CA THR A 143 -4.40 -3.29 -10.37
C THR A 143 -4.33 -1.83 -9.92
N PHE A 144 -5.45 -1.08 -9.93
CA PHE A 144 -5.43 0.31 -9.46
C PHE A 144 -5.16 0.41 -7.96
N ARG A 145 -5.90 -0.33 -7.12
CA ARG A 145 -5.79 -0.16 -5.66
C ARG A 145 -4.50 -0.74 -5.06
N PHE A 146 -3.97 -1.82 -5.61
CA PHE A 146 -2.73 -2.41 -5.11
C PHE A 146 -1.49 -1.68 -5.63
N ARG A 147 -1.51 -1.15 -6.86
CA ARG A 147 -0.42 -0.32 -7.36
C ARG A 147 -0.31 0.93 -6.51
N ASP A 148 -1.40 1.65 -6.29
CA ASP A 148 -1.33 2.94 -5.61
C ASP A 148 -0.87 2.75 -4.14
N VAL A 149 -1.48 1.82 -3.38
CA VAL A 149 -1.08 1.61 -1.97
C VAL A 149 0.34 1.08 -1.80
N ILE A 150 0.77 0.10 -2.62
CA ILE A 150 2.10 -0.51 -2.47
C ILE A 150 3.18 0.40 -3.05
N VAL A 151 2.96 1.00 -4.23
CA VAL A 151 3.94 1.88 -4.88
C VAL A 151 4.13 3.15 -4.05
N ASP A 152 3.06 3.76 -3.54
CA ASP A 152 3.19 5.01 -2.79
C ASP A 152 3.93 4.77 -1.46
N THR A 153 3.63 3.68 -0.75
CA THR A 153 4.32 3.33 0.49
C THR A 153 5.81 3.02 0.25
N ILE A 154 6.13 2.31 -0.83
CA ILE A 154 7.53 1.99 -1.17
C ILE A 154 8.26 3.24 -1.66
N ALA A 155 7.64 4.06 -2.50
CA ALA A 155 8.22 5.28 -3.04
C ALA A 155 8.57 6.28 -1.93
N ASP A 156 7.68 6.47 -0.95
CA ASP A 156 7.94 7.32 0.21
C ASP A 156 9.11 6.79 1.04
N ALA A 157 9.17 5.47 1.27
CA ALA A 157 10.27 4.84 2.00
C ALA A 157 11.60 5.02 1.27
N VAL A 158 11.61 4.81 -0.06
CA VAL A 158 12.80 5.00 -0.90
C VAL A 158 13.22 6.48 -0.89
N PHE A 159 12.27 7.41 -1.01
CA PHE A 159 12.56 8.84 -1.00
C PHE A 159 13.15 9.29 0.33
N LEU A 160 12.54 8.92 1.46
CA LEU A 160 13.04 9.28 2.79
C LEU A 160 14.46 8.74 3.02
N HIS A 161 14.71 7.48 2.64
CA HIS A 161 16.04 6.89 2.75
C HIS A 161 17.06 7.57 1.80
N SER A 162 16.60 7.99 0.62
CA SER A 162 17.45 8.73 -0.33
C SER A 162 17.79 10.11 0.20
N LEU A 163 16.84 10.78 0.85
CA LEU A 163 17.02 12.10 1.44
C LEU A 163 17.99 12.06 2.63
N GLU A 164 17.91 11.05 3.48
CA GLU A 164 18.89 10.81 4.56
C GLU A 164 20.31 10.59 4.00
N ARG A 165 20.42 9.86 2.88
CA ARG A 165 21.70 9.67 2.21
C ARG A 165 22.24 10.96 1.60
N VAL A 166 21.37 11.80 1.04
CA VAL A 166 21.74 13.13 0.54
C VAL A 166 22.19 14.04 1.68
N GLU A 167 21.49 14.03 2.81
CA GLU A 167 21.87 14.77 4.02
C GLU A 167 23.29 14.44 4.47
N GLU A 168 23.63 13.15 4.57
CA GLU A 168 24.97 12.73 4.96
C GLU A 168 26.07 13.25 4.03
N VAL A 169 25.79 13.33 2.72
CA VAL A 169 26.73 13.86 1.72
C VAL A 169 26.81 15.37 1.81
N MET A 170 25.67 16.06 1.93
CA MET A 170 25.61 17.52 1.98
C MET A 170 26.33 18.07 3.21
N ILE A 171 26.18 17.44 4.38
CA ILE A 171 26.87 17.81 5.63
C ILE A 171 28.40 17.81 5.51
N ARG A 172 28.96 17.04 4.56
CA ARG A 172 30.40 16.90 4.33
C ARG A 172 30.94 17.83 3.24
N LEU A 173 30.10 18.62 2.58
CA LEU A 173 30.53 19.55 1.55
C LEU A 173 31.30 20.75 2.13
N ASP A 174 32.28 21.22 1.37
CA ASP A 174 32.96 22.49 1.64
C ASP A 174 32.09 23.67 1.17
N TYR A 175 31.17 24.08 2.04
CA TYR A 175 30.25 25.19 1.77
C TYR A 175 30.97 26.53 1.60
N ASN A 176 32.13 26.70 2.23
CA ASN A 176 32.94 27.90 2.09
C ASN A 176 33.47 28.01 0.64
N GLY A 177 34.15 26.96 0.16
CA GLY A 177 34.63 26.91 -1.22
C GLY A 177 33.52 27.01 -2.27
N LEU A 178 32.34 26.45 -1.99
CA LEU A 178 31.17 26.57 -2.86
C LEU A 178 30.61 28.01 -2.91
N ALA A 179 30.53 28.67 -1.75
CA ALA A 179 30.09 30.07 -1.67
C ALA A 179 31.06 30.97 -2.45
N LYS A 180 32.36 30.84 -2.21
CA LYS A 180 33.41 31.54 -2.95
C LYS A 180 33.20 31.47 -4.47
N LYS A 181 33.12 30.24 -4.98
CA LYS A 181 32.98 29.99 -6.42
C LYS A 181 31.69 30.60 -7.00
N ALA A 182 30.60 30.56 -6.23
CA ALA A 182 29.34 31.17 -6.64
C ALA A 182 29.43 32.71 -6.71
N PHE A 183 30.15 33.34 -5.78
CA PHE A 183 30.38 34.78 -5.76
C PHE A 183 31.33 35.24 -6.86
N GLU A 184 32.44 34.54 -7.09
CA GLU A 184 33.36 34.83 -8.20
C GLU A 184 32.63 34.81 -9.56
N LEU A 185 31.71 33.85 -9.78
CA LEU A 185 30.93 33.76 -11.02
C LEU A 185 29.99 34.95 -11.24
N HIS A 186 29.59 35.63 -10.17
CA HIS A 186 28.62 36.73 -10.21
C HIS A 186 29.19 38.06 -9.71
N GLN A 187 30.52 38.15 -9.59
CA GLN A 187 31.22 39.26 -8.97
C GLN A 187 30.89 40.61 -9.63
N ASP A 188 30.93 40.68 -10.97
CA ASP A 188 30.63 41.93 -11.70
C ASP A 188 29.19 42.43 -11.47
N ARG A 189 28.21 41.50 -11.45
CA ARG A 189 26.81 41.84 -11.17
C ARG A 189 26.63 42.27 -9.72
N PHE A 190 27.32 41.61 -8.81
CA PHE A 190 27.29 41.95 -7.39
C PHE A 190 27.86 43.35 -7.15
N HIS A 191 29.04 43.66 -7.69
CA HIS A 191 29.67 44.99 -7.65
C HIS A 191 28.75 46.08 -8.21
N ALA A 192 28.14 45.83 -9.37
CA ALA A 192 27.19 46.77 -9.96
C ALA A 192 26.01 47.04 -9.03
N LYS A 193 25.47 46.01 -8.36
CA LYS A 193 24.32 46.16 -7.46
C LYS A 193 24.69 46.81 -6.12
N VAL A 194 25.89 46.57 -5.61
CA VAL A 194 26.44 47.27 -4.44
C VAL A 194 26.61 48.74 -4.76
N ASN A 195 27.21 49.09 -5.90
CA ASN A 195 27.36 50.47 -6.35
C ASN A 195 26.02 51.18 -6.53
N GLU A 196 25.04 50.54 -7.17
CA GLU A 196 23.68 51.08 -7.30
C GLU A 196 23.03 51.31 -5.92
N SER A 197 23.20 50.36 -4.99
CA SER A 197 22.67 50.46 -3.62
C SER A 197 23.36 51.55 -2.81
N LEU A 198 24.67 51.73 -2.99
CA LEU A 198 25.43 52.80 -2.35
C LEU A 198 25.01 54.17 -2.90
N GLN A 199 24.89 54.31 -4.22
CA GLN A 199 24.43 55.56 -4.84
C GLN A 199 23.00 55.94 -4.44
N SER A 200 22.13 54.97 -4.17
CA SER A 200 20.77 55.22 -3.70
C SER A 200 20.68 55.50 -2.20
N LYS A 201 21.53 54.87 -1.36
CA LYS A 201 21.54 55.07 0.11
C LYS A 201 22.41 56.25 0.56
N PHE A 202 23.52 56.53 -0.10
CA PHE A 202 24.23 57.80 0.06
C PHE A 202 23.35 58.88 -0.58
N LEU A 203 22.75 59.73 0.24
CA LEU A 203 21.88 60.83 -0.15
C LEU A 203 22.64 61.82 -1.07
N LEU A 204 22.74 61.52 -2.36
CA LEU A 204 23.43 62.30 -3.39
C LEU A 204 22.63 63.56 -3.81
N GLY A 205 21.95 64.20 -2.86
CA GLY A 205 21.41 65.54 -3.04
C GLY A 205 22.48 66.62 -2.81
N GLU A 206 23.25 66.50 -1.72
CA GLU A 206 24.24 67.52 -1.33
C GLU A 206 25.69 67.11 -1.60
N LEU A 207 26.02 65.81 -1.54
CA LEU A 207 27.38 65.30 -1.79
C LEU A 207 27.73 65.14 -3.28
N SER A 208 26.75 65.13 -4.18
CA SER A 208 26.97 65.02 -5.64
C SER A 208 27.61 66.26 -6.26
N LYS A 209 27.67 67.37 -5.53
CA LYS A 209 28.29 68.63 -5.96
C LYS A 209 29.81 68.66 -5.79
N ILE A 210 30.38 67.67 -5.10
CA ILE A 210 31.82 67.60 -4.85
C ILE A 210 32.46 66.83 -6.02
N PRO A 211 33.39 67.44 -6.79
CA PRO A 211 34.19 66.68 -7.75
C PRO A 211 34.87 65.53 -6.99
N PHE A 212 35.15 64.38 -7.61
CA PHE A 212 35.72 63.17 -6.95
C PHE A 212 34.73 62.23 -6.22
N MET A 213 33.48 62.61 -5.91
CA MET A 213 32.55 61.75 -5.16
C MET A 213 32.16 60.45 -5.91
N GLY A 214 32.04 60.51 -7.24
CA GLY A 214 31.78 59.33 -8.07
C GLY A 214 32.91 58.28 -8.00
N GLU A 215 34.17 58.74 -7.96
CA GLU A 215 35.33 57.85 -7.87
C GLU A 215 35.49 57.27 -6.45
N ILE A 216 35.19 58.05 -5.41
CA ILE A 216 35.11 57.57 -4.03
C ILE A 216 34.04 56.49 -3.90
N SER A 217 32.84 56.72 -4.45
CA SER A 217 31.75 55.73 -4.39
C SER A 217 32.11 54.41 -5.07
N LYS A 218 32.83 54.47 -6.20
CA LYS A 218 33.27 53.30 -6.95
C LYS A 218 34.31 52.50 -6.15
N ARG A 219 35.33 53.17 -5.59
CA ARG A 219 36.34 52.52 -4.74
C ARG A 219 35.73 51.92 -3.47
N LEU A 220 34.83 52.65 -2.80
CA LEU A 220 34.10 52.12 -1.65
C LEU A 220 33.24 50.90 -2.02
N GLY A 221 32.60 50.91 -3.19
CA GLY A 221 31.83 49.77 -3.67
C GLY A 221 32.69 48.55 -3.97
N GLU A 222 33.89 48.76 -4.54
CA GLU A 222 34.90 47.71 -4.74
C GLU A 222 35.40 47.15 -3.39
N ASP A 223 35.75 48.02 -2.44
CA ASP A 223 36.22 47.64 -1.10
C ASP A 223 35.15 46.88 -0.30
N ILE A 224 33.91 47.37 -0.28
CA ILE A 224 32.78 46.72 0.40
C ILE A 224 32.48 45.37 -0.24
N SER A 225 32.51 45.28 -1.56
CA SER A 225 32.27 44.01 -2.23
C SER A 225 33.38 43.00 -1.96
N SER A 226 34.64 43.45 -1.91
CA SER A 226 35.77 42.60 -1.50
C SER A 226 35.58 42.12 -0.06
N MET A 227 35.19 43.01 0.85
CA MET A 227 34.91 42.68 2.26
C MET A 227 33.76 41.68 2.39
N ILE A 228 32.68 41.84 1.62
CA ILE A 228 31.56 40.89 1.64
C ILE A 228 32.01 39.53 1.13
N THR A 229 32.77 39.47 0.02
CA THR A 229 33.35 38.21 -0.47
C THR A 229 34.21 37.55 0.61
N GLU A 230 35.08 38.30 1.30
CA GLU A 230 35.91 37.77 2.39
C GLU A 230 35.08 37.21 3.55
N ILE A 231 33.98 37.88 3.93
CA ILE A 231 33.04 37.37 4.96
C ILE A 231 32.35 36.09 4.49
N LEU A 232 31.98 36.00 3.22
CA LEU A 232 31.32 34.83 2.65
C LEU A 232 32.29 33.65 2.48
N GLU A 233 33.56 33.95 2.28
CA GLU A 233 34.68 33.01 2.28
C GLU A 233 35.12 32.56 3.70
N ASN A 234 34.38 32.95 4.73
CA ASN A 234 34.68 32.58 6.11
C ASN A 234 34.01 31.24 6.48
N GLU A 235 34.69 30.48 7.35
CA GLU A 235 34.20 29.26 7.98
C GLU A 235 32.80 29.45 8.61
N VAL A 236 32.56 30.60 9.24
CA VAL A 236 31.26 30.94 9.84
C VAL A 236 30.12 30.96 8.80
N THR A 237 30.37 31.50 7.61
CA THR A 237 29.37 31.50 6.52
C THR A 237 29.15 30.07 6.02
N GLY A 238 30.21 29.27 5.93
CA GLY A 238 30.12 27.86 5.59
C GLY A 238 29.23 27.07 6.57
N GLU A 239 29.39 27.30 7.87
CA GLU A 239 28.54 26.68 8.90
C GLU A 239 27.07 27.12 8.80
N ILE A 240 26.81 28.40 8.53
CA ILE A 240 25.45 28.90 8.32
C ILE A 240 24.79 28.22 7.12
N MET A 241 25.50 28.13 5.98
CA MET A 241 24.98 27.48 4.77
C MET A 241 24.73 25.98 4.98
N LYS A 242 25.57 25.33 5.78
CA LYS A 242 25.37 23.94 6.21
C LYS A 242 24.08 23.79 7.03
N GLN A 243 23.86 24.64 8.05
CA GLN A 243 22.62 24.61 8.84
C GLN A 243 21.37 24.90 8.00
N VAL A 244 21.44 25.85 7.06
CA VAL A 244 20.33 26.14 6.13
C VAL A 244 20.02 24.91 5.29
N THR A 245 21.05 24.21 4.79
CA THR A 245 20.86 22.99 4.01
C THR A 245 20.21 21.87 4.83
N GLU A 246 20.70 21.61 6.04
CA GLU A 246 20.10 20.64 6.96
C GLU A 246 18.63 20.96 7.23
N GLY A 247 18.30 22.24 7.44
CA GLY A 247 16.93 22.71 7.60
C GLY A 247 16.04 22.43 6.37
N ILE A 248 16.56 22.68 5.17
CA ILE A 248 15.84 22.42 3.91
C ILE A 248 15.53 20.92 3.76
N LEU A 249 16.52 20.06 3.98
CA LEU A 249 16.34 18.61 3.85
C LEU A 249 15.33 18.08 4.88
N LYS A 250 15.39 18.57 6.12
CA LYS A 250 14.43 18.21 7.16
C LYS A 250 13.00 18.64 6.81
N GLU A 251 12.84 19.82 6.22
CA GLU A 251 11.52 20.31 5.79
C GLU A 251 10.98 19.49 4.61
N MET A 252 11.84 19.11 3.64
CA MET A 252 11.47 18.18 2.55
C MET A 252 11.00 16.82 3.09
N ALA A 253 11.72 16.26 4.08
CA ALA A 253 11.34 15.00 4.73
C ALA A 253 9.96 15.11 5.40
N ASN A 254 9.73 16.22 6.11
CA ASN A 254 8.46 16.49 6.79
C ASN A 254 7.31 16.68 5.80
N HIS A 255 7.55 17.33 4.66
CA HIS A 255 6.55 17.49 3.61
C HIS A 255 6.14 16.13 3.03
N VAL A 256 7.10 15.26 2.69
CA VAL A 256 6.77 13.92 2.16
C VAL A 256 5.97 13.10 3.18
N LYS A 257 6.33 13.14 4.46
CA LYS A 257 5.55 12.49 5.52
C LYS A 257 4.12 13.02 5.68
N LYS A 258 3.85 14.25 5.24
CA LYS A 258 2.54 14.93 5.38
C LYS A 258 1.72 14.92 4.08
N LEU A 259 2.28 14.50 2.95
CA LEU A 259 1.57 14.50 1.68
C LEU A 259 0.45 13.44 1.68
N PRO A 260 -0.80 13.81 1.37
CA PRO A 260 -1.84 12.84 1.08
C PRO A 260 -1.53 12.15 -0.25
N ILE A 261 -1.69 10.82 -0.23
CA ILE A 261 -1.26 9.80 -1.20
C ILE A 261 -1.77 10.01 -2.66
N GLU A 262 -2.64 10.99 -2.92
CA GLU A 262 -3.33 11.16 -4.21
C GLU A 262 -2.52 11.83 -5.34
N ARG A 263 -1.32 12.37 -5.11
CA ARG A 263 -0.61 13.18 -6.13
C ARG A 263 0.47 12.47 -6.95
N ILE A 264 1.02 11.35 -6.48
CA ILE A 264 2.14 10.71 -7.19
C ILE A 264 1.64 9.74 -8.28
N THR A 265 0.36 9.35 -8.22
CA THR A 265 -0.27 8.37 -9.11
C THR A 265 -1.28 8.96 -10.09
N LYS A 266 -1.49 10.29 -10.11
CA LYS A 266 -2.30 10.90 -11.18
C LYS A 266 -1.62 10.51 -12.51
N PRO A 267 -2.29 9.74 -13.39
CA PRO A 267 -1.75 9.45 -14.70
C PRO A 267 -1.44 10.79 -15.35
N LEU A 268 -0.32 10.90 -16.06
CA LEU A 268 -0.12 11.98 -17.01
C LEU A 268 -1.41 12.04 -17.83
N GLU A 269 -2.21 13.10 -17.65
CA GLU A 269 -3.39 13.37 -18.46
C GLU A 269 -2.85 13.50 -19.88
N THR A 270 -2.90 12.41 -20.64
CA THR A 270 -2.73 12.42 -22.09
C THR A 270 -3.98 13.08 -22.64
N GLU A 271 -3.96 14.40 -22.71
CA GLU A 271 -4.89 15.19 -23.52
C GLU A 271 -4.46 15.12 -25.00
N PRO A 272 -5.41 15.28 -25.93
CA PRO A 272 -5.67 14.34 -27.01
C PRO A 272 -4.91 14.67 -28.31
N SER A 273 -4.72 13.65 -29.15
CA SER A 273 -4.39 13.84 -30.56
C SER A 273 -5.48 14.68 -31.22
N GLU A 274 -5.15 15.91 -31.58
CA GLU A 274 -5.94 16.73 -32.50
C GLU A 274 -6.09 15.99 -33.84
N GLU A 275 -7.32 15.95 -34.35
CA GLU A 275 -7.71 15.45 -35.68
C GLU A 275 -7.06 16.23 -36.82
#